data_AF-A0AAN8IG66-F1
#
_entry.id   AF-A0AAN8IG66-F1
#
_cell.length_a   1.000
_cell.length_b   1.000
_cell.length_c   1.000
_cell.angle_alpha   90.00
_cell.angle_beta   90.00
_cell.angle_gamma   90.00
#
_symmetry.space_group_name_H-M   'P 1'
#
loop_
_entity.id
_entity.type
_entity.pdbx_description
1 polymer ?
#
loop_
_entity_poly.entity_id
_entity_poly.type
_entity_poly.pdbx_seq_one_letter_code
_entity_poly.pdbx_strand_id
1 'polypeptide(L)'
;RVSEASVIATYFIKKDHQILEFLTHHYCISCGCEECDWLEIRDGPTEHSPLIGRYCNIYAPSTIYSTGNFLFVRIRTDTFAASNGFTAVYELASCGGTVVLRPGLNYSLTSPNYPDVYPLRSDCDWSVRAPNSHMVEARFVILESWSEESIG
;
A
#
# COMPACT_ATOMS: atom_id res chain seq x y z
N ARG A 1 24.58 23.19 6.00
CA ARG A 1 24.17 23.41 7.42
C ARG A 1 23.08 22.39 7.67
N VAL A 2 23.43 21.22 8.20
CA VAL A 2 22.50 20.09 8.39
C VAL A 2 21.63 20.46 9.60
N SER A 3 20.37 20.79 9.38
CA SER A 3 19.46 21.18 10.46
C SER A 3 19.13 19.97 11.32
N GLU A 4 19.36 20.15 12.62
CA GLU A 4 19.22 19.18 13.69
C GLU A 4 17.76 18.78 13.95
N ALA A 5 17.61 17.54 14.44
CA ALA A 5 16.43 16.91 15.06
C ALA A 5 15.24 16.58 14.14
N SER A 6 15.36 15.50 13.36
CA SER A 6 14.17 14.82 12.85
C SER A 6 13.48 14.01 13.96
N VAL A 7 12.16 14.15 14.12
CA VAL A 7 11.40 13.22 14.98
C VAL A 7 11.24 11.91 14.22
N ILE A 8 11.70 10.81 14.83
CA ILE A 8 11.59 9.48 14.24
C ILE A 8 10.68 8.64 15.13
N ALA A 9 9.62 8.11 14.55
CA ALA A 9 8.73 7.16 15.19
C ALA A 9 8.76 5.83 14.44
N THR A 10 8.85 4.73 15.17
CA THR A 10 8.90 3.38 14.62
C THR A 10 7.75 2.55 15.17
N TYR A 11 7.01 1.91 14.27
CA TYR A 11 5.89 1.04 14.59
C TYR A 11 6.13 -0.35 14.01
N PHE A 12 5.64 -1.36 14.74
CA PHE A 12 5.71 -2.76 14.33
C PHE A 12 4.29 -3.29 14.24
N ILE A 13 3.87 -3.68 13.05
CA ILE A 13 2.54 -4.28 12.86
C ILE A 13 2.71 -5.78 12.72
N LYS A 14 2.22 -6.54 13.72
CA LYS A 14 2.32 -8.00 13.79
C LYS A 14 0.95 -8.64 13.61
N LYS A 15 0.70 -9.28 12.47
CA LYS A 15 -0.50 -10.08 12.12
C LYS A 15 -0.23 -10.90 10.85
N ASP A 16 -0.90 -12.05 10.70
CA ASP A 16 -0.67 -12.96 9.56
C ASP A 16 -1.33 -12.45 8.27
N HIS A 17 -0.57 -12.07 7.24
CA HIS A 17 -1.08 -11.56 5.94
C HIS A 17 -1.83 -10.23 6.06
N GLN A 18 -1.11 -9.11 5.99
CA GLN A 18 -1.67 -7.78 6.28
C GLN A 18 -1.88 -6.96 5.01
N ILE A 19 -3.04 -6.30 4.95
CA ILE A 19 -3.26 -5.11 4.12
C ILE A 19 -3.07 -3.88 4.99
N LEU A 20 -2.28 -2.89 4.54
CA LEU A 20 -2.28 -1.54 5.10
C LEU A 20 -2.99 -0.60 4.13
N GLU A 21 -4.17 -0.09 4.51
CA GLU A 21 -4.94 0.88 3.73
C GLU A 21 -4.81 2.29 4.31
N PHE A 22 -4.53 3.26 3.45
CA PHE A 22 -4.28 4.65 3.83
C PHE A 22 -5.51 5.52 3.68
N LEU A 23 -5.82 6.28 4.75
CA LEU A 23 -6.99 7.18 4.79
C LEU A 23 -6.63 8.65 4.50
N THR A 24 -5.44 9.11 4.89
CA THR A 24 -4.97 10.51 4.70
C THR A 24 -3.45 10.62 4.54
N HIS A 25 -2.97 11.59 3.75
CA HIS A 25 -1.54 11.95 3.63
C HIS A 25 -1.41 13.46 3.35
N HIS A 26 -0.78 14.23 4.24
CA HIS A 26 -0.47 15.65 4.02
C HIS A 26 1.02 15.88 4.19
N TYR A 27 1.78 15.81 3.10
CA TYR A 27 3.22 16.06 3.11
C TYR A 27 3.54 17.26 2.22
N CYS A 28 4.59 18.01 2.58
CA CYS A 28 4.96 19.26 1.93
C CYS A 28 5.14 19.09 0.41
N ILE A 29 4.46 19.95 -0.37
CA ILE A 29 4.35 19.83 -1.84
C ILE A 29 5.63 20.33 -2.55
N SER A 30 6.51 21.09 -1.88
CA SER A 30 7.60 21.83 -2.52
C SER A 30 9.02 21.36 -2.20
N CYS A 31 9.21 20.27 -1.47
CA CYS A 31 10.53 19.71 -1.16
C CYS A 31 10.65 18.25 -1.64
N GLY A 32 11.89 17.76 -1.86
CA GLY A 32 12.12 16.36 -2.17
C GLY A 32 11.91 15.46 -0.94
N CYS A 33 11.62 14.16 -1.14
CA CYS A 33 11.39 13.21 -0.03
C CYS A 33 12.56 13.09 0.98
N GLU A 34 13.74 13.65 0.69
CA GLU A 34 14.87 13.64 1.61
C GLU A 34 14.85 14.81 2.61
N GLU A 35 14.15 15.88 2.23
CA GLU A 35 14.08 17.15 2.94
C GLU A 35 12.76 17.34 3.69
N CYS A 36 11.67 16.73 3.22
CA CYS A 36 10.36 16.76 3.92
C CYS A 36 10.19 15.58 4.90
N ASP A 37 9.06 15.60 5.61
CA ASP A 37 8.51 14.41 6.27
C ASP A 37 8.43 13.22 5.28
N TRP A 38 8.56 11.99 5.77
CA TRP A 38 8.21 10.80 4.99
C TRP A 38 7.78 9.62 5.86
N LEU A 39 7.07 8.69 5.23
CA LEU A 39 6.71 7.38 5.73
C LEU A 39 7.48 6.31 4.95
N GLU A 40 8.20 5.45 5.66
CA GLU A 40 8.88 4.29 5.10
C GLU A 40 8.22 3.01 5.61
N ILE A 41 7.97 2.08 4.69
CA ILE A 41 7.38 0.78 4.99
C ILE A 41 8.27 -0.31 4.44
N ARG A 42 8.55 -1.31 5.28
CA ARG A 42 9.39 -2.45 4.96
C ARG A 42 8.70 -3.77 5.31
N ASP A 43 8.98 -4.78 4.50
CA ASP A 43 8.40 -6.11 4.64
C ASP A 43 9.23 -6.97 5.57
N GLY A 44 8.83 -7.03 6.84
CA GLY A 44 9.52 -7.76 7.90
C GLY A 44 9.72 -6.93 9.16
N PRO A 45 10.43 -7.48 10.16
CA PRO A 45 10.42 -6.92 11.51
C PRO A 45 11.46 -5.82 11.78
N THR A 46 12.35 -5.45 10.84
CA THR A 46 13.48 -4.54 11.13
C THR A 46 13.68 -3.46 10.07
N GLU A 47 14.54 -2.48 10.37
CA GLU A 47 14.93 -1.45 9.40
C GLU A 47 15.77 -1.99 8.22
N HIS A 48 16.31 -3.21 8.35
CA HIS A 48 17.05 -3.90 7.29
C HIS A 48 16.16 -4.78 6.42
N SER A 49 14.88 -4.90 6.76
CA SER A 49 13.89 -5.62 5.94
C SER A 49 13.75 -4.99 4.54
N PRO A 50 13.38 -5.78 3.51
CA PRO A 50 13.10 -5.29 2.17
C PRO A 50 12.20 -4.04 2.16
N LEU A 51 12.62 -3.01 1.43
CA LEU A 51 11.85 -1.77 1.29
C LEU A 51 10.64 -2.00 0.38
N ILE A 52 9.43 -1.76 0.90
CA ILE A 52 8.23 -1.71 0.08
C ILE A 52 8.14 -0.35 -0.60
N GLY A 53 8.30 0.73 0.17
CA GLY A 53 8.24 2.08 -0.38
C GLY A 53 8.50 3.17 0.64
N ARG A 54 8.85 4.34 0.12
CA ARG A 54 8.91 5.60 0.86
C ARG A 54 7.88 6.56 0.26
N TYR A 55 7.06 7.13 1.13
CA TYR A 55 5.93 7.98 0.79
C TYR A 55 6.12 9.36 1.43
N CYS A 56 6.03 10.41 0.62
CA CYS A 56 6.31 11.77 1.05
C CYS A 56 5.43 12.81 0.32
N ASN A 57 4.36 12.37 -0.35
CA ASN A 57 3.52 13.23 -1.19
C ASN A 57 2.05 13.16 -0.78
N ILE A 58 1.22 14.10 -1.20
CA ILE A 58 -0.20 14.16 -0.78
C ILE A 58 -1.07 12.97 -1.21
N TYR A 59 -0.55 12.01 -1.99
CA TYR A 59 -1.30 10.87 -2.44
C TYR A 59 -1.14 9.70 -1.47
N ALA A 60 -2.25 9.26 -0.90
CA ALA A 60 -2.32 7.99 -0.20
C ALA A 60 -1.82 6.86 -1.13
N PRO A 61 -0.90 6.00 -0.70
CA PRO A 61 -0.50 4.85 -1.50
C PRO A 61 -1.65 3.85 -1.60
N SER A 62 -1.55 2.97 -2.60
CA SER A 62 -2.45 1.82 -2.69
C SER A 62 -2.23 0.89 -1.50
N THR A 63 -3.18 0.00 -1.25
CA THR A 63 -3.06 -1.08 -0.28
C THR A 63 -1.69 -1.76 -0.39
N ILE A 64 -0.99 -1.83 0.74
CA ILE A 64 0.30 -2.52 0.86
C ILE A 64 0.07 -3.91 1.41
N TYR A 65 0.68 -4.90 0.77
CA TYR A 65 0.68 -6.29 1.21
C TYR A 65 2.01 -6.66 1.86
N SER A 66 1.96 -7.31 3.01
CA SER A 66 3.13 -7.99 3.58
C SER A 66 3.26 -9.40 3.03
N THR A 67 4.48 -9.86 2.76
CA THR A 67 4.74 -11.28 2.44
C THR A 67 4.76 -12.15 3.70
N GLY A 68 4.94 -11.53 4.87
CA GLY A 68 4.97 -12.23 6.14
C GLY A 68 4.15 -11.53 7.22
N ASN A 69 4.48 -11.85 8.47
CA ASN A 69 3.66 -11.44 9.61
C ASN A 69 4.02 -10.07 10.18
N PHE A 70 4.97 -9.37 9.55
CA PHE A 70 5.56 -8.17 10.10
C PHE A 70 5.67 -7.09 9.02
N LEU A 71 5.19 -5.90 9.36
CA LEU A 71 5.58 -4.68 8.68
C LEU A 71 6.36 -3.80 9.66
N PHE A 72 7.50 -3.31 9.20
CA PHE A 72 8.25 -2.26 9.88
C PHE A 72 7.87 -0.93 9.25
N VAL A 73 7.37 -0.02 10.08
CA VAL A 73 6.91 1.31 9.66
C VAL A 73 7.74 2.36 10.37
N ARG A 74 8.36 3.26 9.61
CA ARG A 74 9.17 4.36 10.15
C ARG A 74 8.71 5.68 9.58
N ILE A 75 8.45 6.64 10.47
CA ILE A 75 8.14 8.02 10.12
C ILE A 75 9.36 8.87 10.43
N ARG A 76 9.72 9.76 9.52
CA ARG A 76 10.61 10.89 9.80
C ARG A 76 9.82 12.18 9.58
N THR A 77 9.90 13.11 10.51
CA THR A 77 9.38 14.47 10.30
C THR A 77 10.50 15.51 10.41
N ASP A 78 10.34 16.64 9.73
CA ASP A 78 11.14 17.84 9.91
C ASP A 78 10.66 18.67 11.13
N THR A 79 11.35 19.78 11.41
CA THR A 79 11.05 20.68 12.54
C THR A 79 10.27 21.93 12.13
N PHE A 80 9.97 22.11 10.84
CA PHE A 80 9.45 23.36 10.30
C PHE A 80 7.92 23.44 10.30
N ALA A 81 7.21 22.32 10.11
CA ALA A 81 5.76 22.29 10.23
C ALA A 81 5.23 20.91 10.59
N ALA A 82 4.35 20.83 11.60
CA ALA A 82 3.65 19.59 11.91
C ALA A 82 2.65 19.25 10.79
N SER A 83 2.84 18.12 10.12
CA SER A 83 1.84 17.55 9.22
C SER A 83 0.70 16.89 10.01
N ASN A 84 -0.46 16.70 9.36
CA ASN A 84 -1.57 15.92 9.92
C ASN A 84 -1.25 14.41 10.04
N GLY A 85 -0.02 13.99 9.71
CA GLY A 85 0.42 12.61 9.73
C GLY A 85 -0.29 11.73 8.69
N PHE A 86 -0.39 10.44 9.01
CA PHE A 86 -1.17 9.47 8.25
C PHE A 86 -2.08 8.70 9.19
N THR A 87 -3.21 8.25 8.66
CA THR A 87 -4.03 7.21 9.29
C THR A 87 -4.05 6.02 8.35
N ALA A 88 -3.84 4.83 8.91
CA ALA A 88 -3.98 3.60 8.17
C ALA A 88 -4.71 2.54 9.00
N VAL A 89 -5.47 1.70 8.31
CA VAL A 89 -6.11 0.51 8.89
C VAL A 89 -5.36 -0.72 8.43
N TYR A 90 -5.32 -1.74 9.29
CA TYR A 90 -4.70 -3.02 8.97
C TYR A 90 -5.67 -4.18 9.15
N GLU A 91 -5.71 -5.07 8.17
CA GLU A 91 -6.63 -6.21 8.14
C GLU A 91 -5.92 -7.48 7.65
N LEU A 92 -6.53 -8.63 7.95
CA LEU A 92 -6.06 -9.93 7.50
C LEU A 92 -6.65 -10.22 6.11
N ALA A 93 -5.82 -10.19 5.07
CA ALA A 93 -6.28 -10.46 3.71
C ALA A 93 -5.13 -10.88 2.79
N SER A 94 -5.43 -11.80 1.87
CA SER A 94 -4.49 -12.30 0.84
C SER A 94 -4.70 -11.64 -0.52
N CYS A 95 -5.74 -10.83 -0.68
CA CYS A 95 -6.11 -10.13 -1.91
C CYS A 95 -7.12 -9.00 -1.60
N GLY A 96 -7.38 -8.12 -2.58
CA GLY A 96 -8.34 -7.03 -2.47
C GLY A 96 -7.77 -5.68 -1.99
N GLY A 97 -8.60 -4.85 -1.37
CA GLY A 97 -8.22 -3.52 -0.91
C GLY A 97 -8.24 -2.45 -2.00
N THR A 98 -7.60 -1.32 -1.71
CA THR A 98 -7.75 -0.09 -2.50
C THR A 98 -6.57 0.12 -3.45
N VAL A 99 -6.88 0.35 -4.72
CA VAL A 99 -5.91 0.67 -5.77
C VAL A 99 -6.11 2.13 -6.19
N VAL A 100 -5.11 2.96 -5.94
CA VAL A 100 -5.13 4.40 -6.28
C VAL A 100 -4.39 4.60 -7.61
N LEU A 101 -5.16 4.90 -8.65
CA LEU A 101 -4.63 5.11 -10.00
C LEU A 101 -3.94 6.47 -10.12
N ARG A 102 -2.81 6.49 -10.83
CA ARG A 102 -2.04 7.69 -11.15
C ARG A 102 -1.80 7.75 -12.65
N PRO A 103 -1.93 8.92 -13.29
CA PRO A 103 -1.67 9.08 -14.71
C PRO A 103 -0.26 8.61 -15.09
N GLY A 104 -0.14 7.90 -16.22
CA GLY A 104 1.14 7.42 -16.73
C GLY A 104 1.70 6.16 -16.04
N LEU A 105 0.98 5.57 -15.08
CA LEU A 105 1.31 4.27 -14.50
C LEU A 105 0.35 3.18 -14.99
N ASN A 106 0.88 1.98 -15.17
CA ASN A 106 0.09 0.79 -15.50
C ASN A 106 -0.19 0.00 -14.22
N TYR A 107 -1.41 -0.51 -14.12
CA TYR A 107 -1.88 -1.29 -12.98
C TYR A 107 -2.42 -2.62 -13.48
N SER A 108 -2.08 -3.71 -12.79
CA SER A 108 -2.59 -5.04 -13.08
C SER A 108 -3.08 -5.64 -11.77
N LEU A 109 -4.31 -6.15 -11.78
CA LEU A 109 -4.91 -6.87 -10.67
C LEU A 109 -5.04 -8.33 -11.06
N THR A 110 -4.62 -9.21 -10.16
CA THR A 110 -4.66 -10.66 -10.38
C THR A 110 -5.36 -11.33 -9.22
N SER A 111 -5.95 -12.49 -9.47
CA SER A 111 -6.39 -13.37 -8.39
C SER A 111 -5.21 -13.75 -7.50
N PRO A 112 -5.44 -14.02 -6.20
CA PRO A 112 -4.40 -14.57 -5.34
C PRO A 112 -3.81 -15.84 -5.96
N ASN A 113 -2.50 -16.00 -5.83
CA ASN A 113 -1.68 -17.08 -6.39
C ASN A 113 -1.57 -17.15 -7.93
N TYR A 114 -2.19 -16.24 -8.70
CA TYR A 114 -2.03 -16.26 -10.15
C TYR A 114 -0.54 -16.35 -10.56
N PRO A 115 -0.15 -17.23 -11.51
CA PRO A 115 -1.00 -17.99 -12.44
C PRO A 115 -1.56 -19.31 -11.90
N ASP A 116 -1.27 -19.68 -10.66
CA ASP A 116 -1.78 -20.90 -10.05
C ASP A 116 -3.24 -20.76 -9.58
N VAL A 117 -3.82 -21.89 -9.18
CA VAL A 117 -5.18 -21.96 -8.67
C VAL A 117 -5.32 -21.08 -7.43
N TYR A 118 -6.31 -20.19 -7.46
CA TYR A 118 -6.64 -19.35 -6.32
C TYR A 118 -7.13 -20.20 -5.13
N PRO A 119 -6.84 -19.81 -3.87
CA PRO A 119 -7.30 -20.56 -2.71
C PRO A 119 -8.82 -20.70 -2.63
N LEU A 120 -9.31 -21.84 -2.13
CA LEU A 120 -10.74 -22.01 -1.83
C LEU A 120 -11.22 -20.93 -0.86
N ARG A 121 -12.42 -20.40 -1.11
CA ARG A 121 -13.03 -19.32 -0.30
C ARG A 121 -12.23 -18.02 -0.31
N SER A 122 -11.52 -17.72 -1.40
CA SER A 122 -10.97 -16.39 -1.61
C SER A 122 -12.11 -15.40 -1.84
N ASP A 123 -12.20 -14.40 -0.98
CA ASP A 123 -13.14 -13.28 -1.10
C ASP A 123 -12.32 -12.00 -1.27
N CYS A 124 -12.15 -11.58 -2.53
CA CYS A 124 -11.31 -10.45 -2.90
C CYS A 124 -12.18 -9.29 -3.39
N ASP A 125 -12.27 -8.21 -2.61
CA ASP A 125 -12.88 -6.96 -3.04
C ASP A 125 -11.80 -5.94 -3.40
N TRP A 126 -11.79 -5.47 -4.65
CA TRP A 126 -10.85 -4.43 -5.10
C TRP A 126 -11.59 -3.11 -5.33
N SER A 127 -11.24 -2.08 -4.55
CA SER A 127 -11.72 -0.71 -4.72
C SER A 127 -10.74 0.09 -5.58
N VAL A 128 -11.10 0.38 -6.83
CA VAL A 128 -10.26 1.17 -7.73
C VAL A 128 -10.65 2.64 -7.68
N ARG A 129 -9.72 3.52 -7.30
CA ARG A 129 -9.93 4.97 -7.18
C ARG A 129 -9.11 5.72 -8.23
N ALA A 130 -9.80 6.40 -9.13
CA ALA A 130 -9.19 7.30 -10.11
C ALA A 130 -9.07 8.73 -9.58
N PRO A 131 -8.13 9.55 -10.10
CA PRO A 131 -8.12 10.98 -9.83
C PRO A 131 -9.43 11.65 -10.29
N ASN A 132 -9.75 12.79 -9.68
CA ASN A 132 -10.94 13.57 -10.06
C ASN A 132 -10.96 13.85 -11.56
N SER A 133 -12.16 13.79 -12.15
CA SER A 133 -12.40 14.01 -13.59
C SER A 133 -11.79 12.95 -14.53
N HIS A 134 -11.31 11.81 -14.00
CA HIS A 134 -10.88 10.67 -14.81
C HIS A 134 -11.89 9.52 -14.70
N MET A 135 -11.98 8.71 -15.75
CA MET A 135 -12.74 7.46 -15.76
C MET A 135 -11.78 6.28 -15.65
N VAL A 136 -12.24 5.22 -14.97
CA VAL A 136 -11.52 3.94 -14.93
C VAL A 136 -11.94 3.13 -16.14
N GLU A 137 -10.98 2.78 -17.00
CA GLU A 137 -11.15 1.74 -18.01
C GLU A 137 -10.45 0.48 -17.52
N ALA A 138 -11.18 -0.63 -17.49
CA ALA A 138 -10.66 -1.92 -17.10
C ALA A 138 -10.76 -2.90 -18.27
N ARG A 139 -9.71 -3.69 -18.47
CA ARG A 139 -9.67 -4.76 -19.47
C ARG A 139 -9.34 -6.08 -18.79
N PHE A 140 -10.16 -7.08 -19.05
CA PHE A 140 -9.85 -8.46 -18.68
C PHE A 140 -8.90 -9.06 -19.72
N VAL A 141 -7.72 -9.48 -19.26
CA VAL A 141 -6.71 -10.13 -20.11
C VAL A 141 -6.92 -11.64 -20.11
N ILE A 142 -7.14 -12.21 -18.92
CA ILE A 142 -7.42 -13.62 -18.69
C ILE A 142 -8.61 -13.70 -17.72
N LEU A 143 -9.55 -14.58 -18.01
CA LEU A 143 -10.70 -14.85 -17.17
C LEU A 143 -10.97 -16.36 -17.20
N GLU A 144 -10.63 -17.03 -16.09
CA GLU A 144 -10.89 -18.44 -15.87
C GLU A 144 -11.69 -18.57 -14.57
N SER A 145 -12.78 -19.32 -14.62
CA SER A 145 -13.71 -19.50 -13.50
C SER A 145 -13.95 -20.98 -13.28
N TRP A 146 -14.05 -21.40 -12.02
CA TRP A 146 -14.47 -22.75 -11.67
C TRP A 146 -15.97 -22.91 -11.95
N SER A 147 -16.34 -23.86 -12.80
CA SER A 147 -17.72 -24.32 -12.98
C SER A 147 -17.93 -25.64 -12.24
N GLU A 148 -19.03 -25.77 -11.49
CA GLU A 148 -19.43 -27.02 -10.81
C GLU A 148 -19.84 -28.16 -11.78
N GLU A 149 -19.88 -27.91 -13.09
CA GLU A 149 -20.36 -28.86 -14.10
C GLU A 149 -19.36 -29.99 -14.45
N SER A 150 -18.17 -30.05 -13.84
CA SER A 150 -17.15 -31.07 -14.15
C SER A 150 -17.10 -32.25 -13.18
N ILE A 151 -18.16 -32.49 -12.40
CA ILE A 151 -18.35 -33.75 -11.65
C ILE A 151 -19.42 -34.57 -12.38
N GLY A 152 -18.99 -35.28 -13.42
CA GLY A 152 -19.78 -36.28 -14.15
C GLY A 152 -18.95 -37.53 -14.37
#